data_AF-A0A9P5PYY7-F1
#
_entry.id   AF-A0A9P5PYY7-F1
#
_cell.length_a   1.000
_cell.length_b   1.000
_cell.length_c   1.000
_cell.angle_alpha   90.00
_cell.angle_beta   90.00
_cell.angle_gamma   90.00
#
_symmetry.space_group_name_H-M   'P 1'
#
loop_
_entity.id
_entity.type
_entity.pdbx_description
1 polymer ?
#
loop_
_entity_poly.entity_id
_entity_poly.type
_entity_poly.pdbx_seq_one_letter_code
_entity_poly.pdbx_strand_id
1 'polypeptide(L)'
;MVPSSSVLISRLVYSVLLFSFDAQVFGQNANSSATVCADNGSDWYTDFVGETPCATYQRLRQVCSSQYELGILDTTAIPGDDCSGESMECCCNSISFALSMLCMTCQRGLGPSEEGYDALSGSYGNYLKTSWISVCSPVTNQKLPSDIQEGVCDNRIRIFDNLYSLFWDDGSWS
;
A
#
# COMPACT_ATOMS: atom_id res chain seq x y z
N MET A 1 -45.38 40.14 -57.73
CA MET A 1 -43.91 40.30 -57.64
C MET A 1 -43.64 41.01 -56.33
N VAL A 2 -42.94 40.36 -55.38
CA VAL A 2 -42.57 40.88 -54.04
C VAL A 2 -41.75 42.18 -54.17
N PRO A 3 -41.68 43.11 -53.19
CA PRO A 3 -41.36 42.91 -51.75
C PRO A 3 -42.23 43.81 -50.82
N SER A 4 -42.07 43.99 -49.51
CA SER A 4 -41.38 43.36 -48.38
C SER A 4 -41.99 44.01 -47.13
N SER A 5 -42.27 43.20 -46.13
CA SER A 5 -42.52 43.57 -44.72
C SER A 5 -41.47 42.80 -43.92
N SER A 6 -40.93 43.17 -42.77
CA SER A 6 -40.97 44.32 -41.87
C SER A 6 -39.96 43.95 -40.75
N VAL A 7 -39.72 44.91 -39.84
CA VAL A 7 -39.33 44.70 -38.43
C VAL A 7 -37.83 44.59 -38.11
N LEU A 8 -37.34 45.73 -37.59
CA LEU A 8 -36.23 45.89 -36.67
C LEU A 8 -36.38 45.01 -35.42
N ILE A 9 -35.36 44.22 -35.05
CA ILE A 9 -35.11 43.90 -33.64
C ILE A 9 -33.60 44.02 -33.34
N SER A 10 -33.35 44.77 -32.28
CA SER A 10 -32.10 45.23 -31.69
C SER A 10 -31.08 44.11 -31.44
N ARG A 11 -29.79 44.42 -31.65
CA ARG A 11 -28.66 43.56 -31.31
C ARG A 11 -28.52 43.46 -29.78
N LEU A 12 -29.02 42.37 -29.20
CA LEU A 12 -28.74 42.02 -27.81
C LEU A 12 -27.46 41.17 -27.71
N VAL A 13 -26.59 41.69 -26.87
CA VAL A 13 -25.28 41.28 -26.39
C VAL A 13 -25.07 39.76 -26.29
N TYR A 14 -24.02 39.27 -26.94
CA TYR A 14 -23.42 37.96 -26.70
C TYR A 14 -22.77 37.94 -25.32
N SER A 15 -23.27 37.11 -24.40
CA SER A 15 -22.56 36.72 -23.18
C SER A 15 -22.80 35.24 -22.93
N VAL A 16 -21.94 34.40 -23.52
CA VAL A 16 -21.83 32.98 -23.20
C VAL A 16 -21.02 32.89 -21.90
N LEU A 17 -21.71 32.81 -20.76
CA LEU A 17 -21.09 32.43 -19.49
C LEU A 17 -20.99 30.91 -19.44
N LEU A 18 -19.89 30.37 -19.97
CA LEU A 18 -19.44 29.02 -19.63
C LEU A 18 -18.85 29.10 -18.22
N PHE A 19 -19.68 28.88 -17.19
CA PHE A 19 -19.15 28.54 -15.88
C PHE A 19 -18.60 27.13 -15.98
N SER A 20 -17.28 27.06 -16.03
CA SER A 20 -16.48 25.85 -15.87
C SER A 20 -17.01 25.06 -14.67
N PHE A 21 -17.24 23.77 -14.88
CA PHE A 21 -17.40 22.82 -13.80
C PHE A 21 -16.09 22.85 -13.00
N ASP A 22 -16.06 23.57 -11.88
CA ASP A 22 -15.06 23.29 -10.85
C ASP A 22 -15.38 21.88 -10.35
N ALA A 23 -14.67 20.91 -10.91
CA ALA A 23 -14.53 19.60 -10.31
C ALA A 23 -14.01 19.87 -8.90
N GLN A 24 -14.90 19.71 -7.91
CA GLN A 24 -14.47 19.56 -6.53
C GLN A 24 -13.55 18.34 -6.54
N VAL A 25 -12.25 18.61 -6.48
CA VAL A 25 -11.25 17.64 -6.06
C VAL A 25 -11.67 17.27 -4.64
N PHE A 26 -12.52 16.23 -4.53
CA PHE A 26 -12.52 15.42 -3.34
C PHE A 26 -11.12 14.82 -3.28
N GLY A 27 -10.24 15.46 -2.52
CA GLY A 27 -9.08 14.79 -1.97
C GLY A 27 -9.61 13.67 -1.09
N GLN A 28 -9.89 12.52 -1.68
CA GLN A 28 -9.73 11.28 -0.95
C GLN A 28 -8.23 11.09 -0.85
N ASN A 29 -7.72 11.10 0.38
CA ASN A 29 -6.52 10.38 0.83
C ASN A 29 -6.25 10.76 2.28
N ALA A 30 -7.14 10.33 3.18
CA ALA A 30 -6.80 10.17 4.58
C ALA A 30 -6.63 8.67 4.84
N ASN A 31 -5.58 8.07 4.26
CA ASN A 31 -5.14 6.72 4.63
C ASN A 31 -4.20 6.74 5.85
N SER A 32 -4.39 7.74 6.71
CA SER A 32 -3.64 7.95 7.94
C SER A 32 -4.09 7.03 9.08
N SER A 33 -5.01 6.08 8.86
CA SER A 33 -5.39 5.10 9.90
C SER A 33 -4.76 3.73 9.69
N ALA A 34 -4.58 3.26 8.46
CA ALA A 34 -3.97 1.95 8.19
C ALA A 34 -2.44 2.01 8.17
N THR A 35 -1.88 3.17 7.82
CA THR A 35 -0.42 3.37 7.80
C THR A 35 0.13 3.94 9.10
N VAL A 36 -0.71 4.33 10.06
CA VAL A 36 -0.29 4.87 11.36
C VAL A 36 -0.41 3.78 12.42
N CYS A 37 0.58 3.71 13.31
CA CYS A 37 0.54 2.75 14.41
C CYS A 37 -0.46 3.18 15.49
N ALA A 38 -1.14 2.21 16.08
CA ALA A 38 -2.07 2.46 17.18
C ALA A 38 -1.36 2.88 18.47
N ASP A 39 -0.06 2.58 18.60
CA ASP A 39 0.80 3.02 19.70
C ASP A 39 2.28 3.14 19.28
N ASN A 40 3.17 3.22 20.26
CA ASN A 40 4.61 3.39 20.11
C ASN A 40 5.42 2.08 20.12
N GLY A 41 4.78 0.90 20.09
CA GLY A 41 5.50 -0.38 20.12
C GLY A 41 6.41 -0.61 18.91
N SER A 42 6.08 0.03 17.78
CA SER A 42 6.87 0.00 16.54
C SER A 42 7.71 1.26 16.30
N ASP A 43 7.86 2.14 17.31
CA ASP A 43 8.64 3.39 17.17
C ASP A 43 10.11 3.11 16.87
N TRP A 44 10.67 2.00 17.36
CA TRP A 44 12.04 1.61 17.02
C TRP A 44 12.24 1.52 15.50
N TYR A 45 11.27 0.98 14.76
CA TYR A 45 11.35 0.89 13.31
C TYR A 45 11.25 2.28 12.70
N THR A 46 10.27 3.06 13.16
CA THR A 46 10.03 4.44 12.70
C THR A 46 11.24 5.34 12.93
N ASP A 47 11.92 5.23 14.06
CA ASP A 47 13.10 6.03 14.41
C ASP A 47 14.30 5.72 13.51
N PHE A 48 14.49 4.44 13.13
CA PHE A 48 15.57 4.04 12.23
C PHE A 48 15.28 4.34 10.75
N VAL A 49 14.06 4.06 10.32
CA VAL A 49 13.66 4.09 8.90
C VAL A 49 13.13 5.48 8.51
N GLY A 50 12.45 6.16 9.42
CA GLY A 50 11.82 7.48 9.21
C GLY A 50 10.34 7.39 8.82
N GLU A 51 9.76 6.20 8.80
CA GLU A 51 8.33 5.95 8.54
C GLU A 51 7.88 4.67 9.26
N THR A 52 6.57 4.51 9.47
CA THR A 52 6.03 3.32 10.13
C THR A 52 6.23 2.06 9.28
N PRO A 53 6.24 0.85 9.88
CA PRO A 53 6.31 -0.38 9.10
C PRO A 53 5.18 -0.51 8.06
N CYS A 54 3.97 -0.06 8.41
CA CYS A 54 2.83 -0.04 7.49
C CYS A 54 3.02 0.91 6.31
N ALA A 55 3.59 2.10 6.55
CA ALA A 55 3.89 3.04 5.47
C ALA A 55 4.96 2.47 4.54
N THR A 56 6.03 1.85 5.08
CA THR A 56 7.01 1.15 4.23
C THR A 56 6.37 0.02 3.43
N TYR A 57 5.52 -0.79 4.06
CA TYR A 57 4.84 -1.90 3.40
C TYR A 57 3.97 -1.42 2.23
N GLN A 58 3.15 -0.40 2.46
CA GLN A 58 2.34 0.20 1.40
C GLN A 58 3.20 0.74 0.26
N ARG A 59 4.25 1.49 0.58
CA ARG A 59 5.14 2.07 -0.43
C ARG A 59 5.88 1.00 -1.24
N LEU A 60 6.29 -0.10 -0.60
CA LEU A 60 6.88 -1.25 -1.30
C LEU A 60 5.89 -1.84 -2.31
N ARG A 61 4.64 -2.08 -1.91
CA ARG A 61 3.59 -2.56 -2.83
C ARG A 61 3.29 -1.56 -3.95
N GLN A 62 3.38 -0.27 -3.65
CA GLN A 62 3.18 0.82 -4.62
C GLN A 62 4.25 0.89 -5.72
N VAL A 63 5.42 0.27 -5.54
CA VAL A 63 6.41 0.10 -6.62
C VAL A 63 5.82 -0.69 -7.79
N CYS A 64 5.02 -1.72 -7.50
CA CYS A 64 4.39 -2.55 -8.53
C CYS A 64 2.98 -2.09 -8.90
N SER A 65 2.25 -1.48 -7.97
CA SER A 65 0.90 -0.96 -8.21
C SER A 65 0.71 0.36 -7.49
N SER A 66 0.87 1.47 -8.22
CA SER A 66 0.78 2.83 -7.65
C SER A 66 -0.57 3.15 -6.99
N GLN A 67 -1.61 2.36 -7.25
CA GLN A 67 -2.93 2.48 -6.64
C GLN A 67 -3.12 1.59 -5.41
N TYR A 68 -2.11 0.81 -5.02
CA TYR A 68 -2.19 -0.02 -3.83
C TYR A 68 -2.32 0.87 -2.59
N GLU A 69 -3.39 0.65 -1.84
CA GLU A 69 -3.67 1.27 -0.56
C GLU A 69 -3.81 0.16 0.48
N LEU A 70 -3.06 0.29 1.57
CA LEU A 70 -3.10 -0.67 2.66
C LEU A 70 -4.38 -0.49 3.46
N GLY A 71 -5.08 -1.60 3.70
CA GLY A 71 -6.21 -1.66 4.63
C GLY A 71 -5.78 -1.99 6.06
N ILE A 72 -6.76 -2.05 6.96
CA ILE A 72 -6.56 -2.65 8.28
C ILE A 72 -6.44 -4.16 8.10
N LEU A 73 -5.34 -4.73 8.59
CA LEU A 73 -5.00 -6.15 8.43
C LEU A 73 -5.85 -7.02 9.35
N ASP A 74 -6.35 -8.13 8.81
CA ASP A 74 -7.18 -9.07 9.56
C ASP A 74 -6.33 -9.97 10.47
N THR A 75 -6.46 -9.76 11.78
CA THR A 75 -5.74 -10.55 12.80
C THR A 75 -6.23 -11.99 12.95
N THR A 76 -7.37 -12.36 12.34
CA THR A 76 -7.87 -13.74 12.39
C THR A 76 -7.17 -14.66 11.39
N ALA A 77 -6.43 -14.09 10.42
CA ALA A 77 -5.69 -14.81 9.41
C ALA A 77 -4.29 -14.21 9.23
N ILE A 78 -3.29 -14.63 10.02
CA ILE A 78 -1.92 -14.07 10.00
C ILE A 78 -1.21 -14.43 8.68
N PRO A 79 -0.64 -13.45 7.93
CA PRO A 79 -0.27 -12.07 8.33
C PRO A 79 -1.30 -10.96 8.03
N GLY A 80 -2.56 -11.29 7.81
CA GLY A 80 -3.69 -10.37 7.62
C GLY A 80 -3.77 -9.70 6.25
N ASP A 81 -2.70 -9.81 5.47
CA ASP A 81 -2.64 -9.56 4.03
C ASP A 81 -2.22 -10.84 3.31
N ASP A 82 -2.51 -10.93 2.02
CA ASP A 82 -1.95 -11.95 1.15
C ASP A 82 -1.19 -11.31 -0.02
N CYS A 83 -0.30 -12.07 -0.63
CA CYS A 83 0.38 -11.66 -1.85
C CYS A 83 -0.52 -11.93 -3.07
N SER A 84 -1.79 -11.52 -3.00
CA SER A 84 -2.71 -11.60 -4.14
C SER A 84 -2.74 -10.30 -4.96
N GLY A 85 -3.31 -10.37 -6.17
CA GLY A 85 -3.51 -9.24 -7.08
C GLY A 85 -2.51 -9.13 -8.22
N GLU A 86 -2.53 -7.99 -8.92
CA GLU A 86 -1.73 -7.75 -10.15
C GLU A 86 -0.25 -7.43 -9.88
N SER A 87 0.14 -7.29 -8.62
CA SER A 87 1.46 -6.82 -8.19
C SER A 87 2.20 -7.83 -7.31
N MET A 88 2.18 -9.10 -7.72
CA MET A 88 2.79 -10.21 -6.99
C MET A 88 4.32 -10.06 -6.83
N GLU A 89 4.99 -9.38 -7.76
CA GLU A 89 6.45 -9.24 -7.76
C GLU A 89 6.97 -8.49 -6.52
N CYS A 90 6.23 -7.48 -6.04
CA CYS A 90 6.60 -6.70 -4.86
C CYS A 90 6.34 -7.43 -3.54
N CYS A 91 5.49 -8.46 -3.54
CA CYS A 91 5.11 -9.18 -2.33
C CYS A 91 5.61 -10.61 -2.24
N CYS A 92 6.07 -11.22 -3.34
CA CYS A 92 6.49 -12.61 -3.35
C CYS A 92 7.89 -12.83 -2.76
N ASN A 93 8.12 -12.28 -1.56
CA ASN A 93 9.41 -12.29 -0.90
C ASN A 93 9.27 -12.21 0.62
N SER A 94 10.29 -12.66 1.34
CA SER A 94 10.27 -12.70 2.81
C SER A 94 10.30 -11.31 3.46
N ILE A 95 10.87 -10.31 2.78
CA ILE A 95 10.97 -8.92 3.29
C ILE A 95 9.57 -8.28 3.37
N SER A 96 8.78 -8.46 2.32
CA SER A 96 7.40 -8.00 2.25
C SER A 96 6.52 -8.69 3.29
N PHE A 97 6.71 -10.00 3.51
CA PHE A 97 6.05 -10.72 4.60
C PHE A 97 6.44 -10.18 5.99
N ALA A 98 7.73 -9.93 6.21
CA ALA A 98 8.19 -9.36 7.48
C ALA A 98 7.60 -7.97 7.73
N LEU A 99 7.54 -7.13 6.69
CA LEU A 99 6.92 -5.80 6.76
C LEU A 99 5.41 -5.88 7.03
N SER A 100 4.69 -6.87 6.48
CA SER A 100 3.26 -7.04 6.79
C SER A 100 3.04 -7.49 8.24
N MET A 101 3.89 -8.36 8.78
CA MET A 101 3.86 -8.76 10.20
C MET A 101 4.15 -7.58 11.15
N LEU A 102 5.18 -6.78 10.83
CA LEU A 102 5.47 -5.56 11.58
C LEU A 102 4.32 -4.55 11.46
N CYS A 103 3.72 -4.43 10.28
CA CYS A 103 2.58 -3.57 10.10
C CYS A 103 1.37 -4.02 10.93
N MET A 104 1.07 -5.31 10.97
CA MET A 104 -0.01 -5.84 11.81
C MET A 104 0.21 -5.50 13.29
N THR A 105 1.44 -5.66 13.77
CA THR A 105 1.83 -5.27 15.15
C THR A 105 1.62 -3.77 15.37
N CYS A 106 2.06 -2.94 14.43
CA CYS A 106 1.88 -1.49 14.42
C CYS A 106 0.39 -1.09 14.45
N GLN A 107 -0.46 -1.65 13.61
CA GLN A 107 -1.90 -1.32 13.55
C GLN A 107 -2.66 -1.71 14.82
N ARG A 108 -2.21 -2.77 15.52
CA ARG A 108 -2.94 -3.26 16.68
C ARG A 108 -2.61 -2.54 17.98
N GLY A 109 -1.37 -2.08 18.09
CA GLY A 109 -0.86 -1.43 19.29
C GLY A 109 -0.81 -2.37 20.49
N LEU A 110 0.20 -3.26 20.48
CA LEU A 110 0.49 -4.20 21.57
C LEU A 110 1.44 -3.60 22.63
N GLY A 111 1.87 -2.36 22.45
CA GLY A 111 2.78 -1.65 23.33
C GLY A 111 4.24 -2.07 23.15
N PRO A 112 5.17 -1.36 23.81
CA PRO A 112 6.59 -1.69 23.77
C PRO A 112 6.98 -2.86 24.70
N SER A 113 6.02 -3.36 25.49
CA SER A 113 6.22 -4.39 26.52
C SER A 113 5.51 -5.72 26.24
N GLU A 114 4.65 -5.79 25.22
CA GLU A 114 4.12 -7.07 24.74
C GLU A 114 4.90 -7.49 23.49
N GLU A 115 5.05 -8.80 23.32
CA GLU A 115 5.66 -9.40 22.13
C GLU A 115 4.77 -9.07 20.92
N GLY A 116 5.38 -8.85 19.75
CA GLY A 116 4.64 -8.57 18.52
C GLY A 116 3.69 -9.72 18.13
N TYR A 117 2.95 -9.58 17.04
CA TYR A 117 2.18 -10.72 16.55
C TYR A 117 3.12 -11.81 16.05
N ASP A 118 3.17 -12.94 16.74
CA ASP A 118 3.85 -14.12 16.26
C ASP A 118 3.04 -14.81 15.16
N ALA A 119 3.72 -15.25 14.11
CA ALA A 119 3.12 -16.10 13.09
C ALA A 119 3.50 -17.56 13.34
N LEU A 120 2.49 -18.43 13.30
CA LEU A 120 2.70 -19.87 13.41
C LEU A 120 3.38 -20.41 12.15
N SER A 121 3.99 -21.59 12.28
CA SER A 121 4.52 -22.35 11.15
C SER A 121 3.49 -22.47 10.02
N GLY A 122 3.91 -22.15 8.80
CA GLY A 122 3.07 -22.13 7.60
C GLY A 122 2.45 -20.77 7.26
N SER A 123 2.57 -19.74 8.12
CA SER A 123 2.03 -18.40 7.83
C SER A 123 2.65 -17.75 6.60
N TYR A 124 3.98 -17.85 6.41
CA TYR A 124 4.60 -17.39 5.16
C TYR A 124 4.05 -18.13 3.94
N GLY A 125 3.86 -19.45 4.04
CA GLY A 125 3.23 -20.24 2.97
C GLY A 125 1.80 -19.79 2.66
N ASN A 126 1.05 -19.33 3.66
CA ASN A 126 -0.28 -18.75 3.46
C ASN A 126 -0.19 -17.36 2.80
N TYR A 127 0.75 -16.52 3.24
CA TYR A 127 0.99 -15.21 2.65
C TYR A 127 1.31 -15.28 1.15
N LEU A 128 2.09 -16.28 0.73
CA LEU A 128 2.45 -16.46 -0.68
C LEU A 128 1.29 -16.97 -1.56
N LYS A 129 0.15 -17.37 -0.99
CA LYS A 129 -0.98 -17.85 -1.79
C LYS A 129 -1.65 -16.68 -2.50
N THR A 130 -1.84 -16.85 -3.81
CA THR A 130 -2.59 -15.92 -4.66
C THR A 130 -4.01 -16.42 -4.92
N SER A 131 -4.22 -17.71 -4.69
CA SER A 131 -5.51 -18.40 -4.71
C SER A 131 -5.39 -19.71 -3.92
N TRP A 132 -6.48 -20.45 -3.80
CA TRP A 132 -6.50 -21.79 -3.20
C TRP A 132 -5.55 -22.80 -3.87
N ILE A 133 -5.18 -22.54 -5.13
CA ILE A 133 -4.44 -23.48 -5.98
C ILE A 133 -3.07 -22.97 -6.43
N SER A 134 -2.73 -21.71 -6.15
CA SER A 134 -1.53 -21.07 -6.69
C SER A 134 -0.80 -20.28 -5.63
N VAL A 135 0.52 -20.42 -5.66
CA VAL A 135 1.47 -19.55 -4.95
C VAL A 135 2.04 -18.54 -5.93
N CYS A 136 2.38 -17.36 -5.44
CA CYS A 136 3.12 -16.38 -6.22
C CYS A 136 4.46 -16.97 -6.68
N SER A 137 4.98 -16.49 -7.80
CA SER A 137 6.24 -16.96 -8.37
C SER A 137 6.88 -15.88 -9.24
N PRO A 138 8.21 -15.70 -9.21
CA PRO A 138 9.17 -16.42 -8.36
C PRO A 138 9.16 -15.94 -6.91
N VAL A 139 9.29 -16.87 -5.96
CA VAL A 139 9.50 -16.54 -4.54
C VAL A 139 10.97 -16.19 -4.32
N THR A 140 11.23 -15.07 -3.64
CA THR A 140 12.58 -14.63 -3.30
C THR A 140 12.73 -14.38 -1.79
N ASN A 141 13.52 -15.19 -1.10
CA ASN A 141 13.77 -14.99 0.32
C ASN A 141 15.02 -14.14 0.53
N GLN A 142 15.02 -13.31 1.57
CA GLN A 142 16.17 -12.50 2.02
C GLN A 142 16.67 -11.47 0.98
N LYS A 143 15.89 -11.23 -0.06
CA LYS A 143 16.18 -10.24 -1.10
C LYS A 143 14.90 -9.82 -1.81
N LEU A 144 14.95 -8.64 -2.41
CA LEU A 144 13.97 -8.22 -3.40
C LEU A 144 14.45 -8.64 -4.80
N PRO A 145 13.54 -8.89 -5.75
CA PRO A 145 13.88 -8.94 -7.17
C PRO A 145 14.58 -7.64 -7.61
N SER A 146 15.45 -7.71 -8.62
CA SER A 146 16.36 -6.59 -8.96
C SER A 146 15.64 -5.32 -9.41
N ASP A 147 14.57 -5.48 -10.18
CA ASP A 147 13.65 -4.42 -10.61
C ASP A 147 12.89 -3.81 -9.43
N ILE A 148 12.44 -4.63 -8.48
CA ILE A 148 11.81 -4.12 -7.26
C ILE A 148 12.83 -3.39 -6.37
N GLN A 149 14.05 -3.90 -6.28
CA GLN A 149 15.13 -3.24 -5.54
C GLN A 149 15.49 -1.88 -6.15
N GLU A 150 15.52 -1.78 -7.49
CA GLU A 150 15.70 -0.52 -8.22
C GLU A 150 14.55 0.45 -7.92
N GLY A 151 13.30 -0.03 -8.00
CA GLY A 151 12.12 0.77 -7.65
C GLY A 151 12.13 1.26 -6.19
N VAL A 152 12.58 0.43 -5.24
CA VAL A 152 12.78 0.83 -3.83
C VAL A 152 13.81 1.96 -3.73
N CYS A 153 14.92 1.85 -4.44
CA CYS A 153 15.96 2.89 -4.47
C CYS A 153 15.43 4.20 -5.08
N ASP A 154 14.79 4.14 -6.24
CA ASP A 154 14.28 5.29 -6.98
C ASP A 154 13.21 6.05 -6.20
N ASN A 155 12.34 5.31 -5.50
CA ASN A 155 11.30 5.89 -4.67
C ASN A 155 11.80 6.27 -3.27
N ARG A 156 13.10 6.08 -2.95
CA ARG A 156 13.69 6.35 -1.63
C ARG A 156 12.91 5.65 -0.50
N ILE A 157 12.54 4.40 -0.72
CA ILE A 157 11.92 3.56 0.30
C ILE A 157 13.07 2.98 1.12
N ARG A 158 13.05 3.25 2.43
CA ARG A 158 14.05 2.72 3.35
C ARG A 158 13.46 1.48 3.99
N ILE A 159 14.22 0.39 4.01
CA ILE A 159 13.82 -0.87 4.65
C ILE A 159 14.92 -1.21 5.64
N PHE A 160 14.54 -1.62 6.85
CA PHE A 160 15.51 -1.99 7.87
C PHE A 160 16.34 -3.20 7.41
N ASP A 161 17.67 -3.06 7.40
CA ASP A 161 18.58 -4.03 6.78
C ASP A 161 18.43 -5.45 7.34
N ASN A 162 18.10 -5.61 8.62
CA ASN A 162 17.94 -6.94 9.21
C ASN A 162 16.80 -7.74 8.55
N LEU A 163 15.82 -7.08 7.92
CA LEU A 163 14.76 -7.77 7.17
C LEU A 163 15.29 -8.53 5.94
N TYR A 164 16.45 -8.14 5.40
CA TYR A 164 17.13 -8.89 4.34
C TYR A 164 17.84 -10.13 4.89
N SER A 165 18.07 -10.24 6.19
CA SER A 165 18.65 -11.42 6.82
C SER A 165 17.62 -12.30 7.55
N LEU A 166 16.45 -11.74 7.85
CA LEU A 166 15.39 -12.38 8.63
C LEU A 166 14.53 -13.26 7.73
N PHE A 167 14.63 -14.57 7.92
CA PHE A 167 13.75 -15.56 7.28
C PHE A 167 13.74 -16.85 8.08
N TRP A 168 12.54 -17.34 8.39
CA TRP A 168 12.33 -18.62 9.04
C TRP A 168 11.81 -19.61 8.00
N ASP A 169 12.50 -20.74 7.81
CA ASP A 169 12.18 -21.72 6.77
C ASP A 169 10.78 -22.32 6.91
N ASP A 170 10.29 -22.43 8.14
CA ASP A 170 8.95 -22.92 8.43
C ASP A 170 7.88 -21.84 8.27
N GLY A 171 8.26 -20.61 7.93
CA GLY A 171 7.38 -19.48 7.71
C GLY A 171 6.78 -18.88 8.98
N SER A 172 7.34 -19.23 10.14
CA SER A 172 7.00 -18.60 11.42
C SER A 172 7.55 -17.16 11.47
N TRP A 173 7.04 -16.40 12.43
CA TRP A 173 7.51 -15.05 12.75
C TRP A 173 7.48 -14.90 14.28
N SER A 174 8.57 -14.39 14.83
CA SER A 174 8.75 -14.03 16.25
C SER A 174 9.84 -12.99 16.36
#